data_AF-A0A813FFG6-F1
#
_entry.id   AF-A0A813FFG6-F1
#
_cell.length_a   1.000
_cell.length_b   1.000
_cell.length_c   1.000
_cell.angle_alpha   90.00
_cell.angle_beta   90.00
_cell.angle_gamma   90.00
#
_symmetry.space_group_name_H-M   'P 1'
#
loop_
_entity.id
_entity.type
_entity.pdbx_description
1 polymer ?
#
loop_
_entity_poly.entity_id
_entity_poly.type
_entity_poly.pdbx_seq_one_letter_code
_entity_poly.pdbx_strand_id
1 'polypeptide(L)'
;MVAVLNAAAAEGFTVAACPNFGGMEDSWPSFIFEKDPYASPPLILAVKDDNIPGKLNLGGANIGANTQLTEKLLSTLKTLCGESVQLTKDDYDRSFDLCFKNTKITSGSAGFTFAKPFWPHGYVVEAVLGLLHQEGWVATGGPNFGSDGLSWPIIILKRK
;
A
#
# COMPACT_ATOMS: atom_id res chain seq x y z
N MET A 1 1.86 11.69 2.54
CA MET A 1 2.51 10.50 3.14
C MET A 1 3.83 10.17 2.46
N VAL A 2 3.84 9.83 1.17
CA VAL A 2 5.08 9.56 0.40
C VAL A 2 6.14 10.65 0.63
N ALA A 3 5.75 11.93 0.56
CA ALA A 3 6.64 13.05 0.82
C ALA A 3 7.26 13.06 2.24
N VAL A 4 6.49 12.71 3.27
CA VAL A 4 6.97 12.66 4.67
C VAL A 4 7.97 11.53 4.85
N LEU A 5 7.66 10.34 4.32
CA LEU A 5 8.57 9.20 4.42
C LEU A 5 9.87 9.43 3.62
N ASN A 6 9.77 10.07 2.46
CA ASN A 6 10.94 10.46 1.68
C ASN A 6 11.80 11.51 2.41
N ALA A 7 11.17 12.50 3.05
CA ALA A 7 11.89 13.50 3.84
C ALA A 7 12.58 12.87 5.07
N ALA A 8 11.90 11.96 5.78
CA ALA A 8 12.50 11.23 6.89
C ALA A 8 13.71 10.40 6.43
N ALA A 9 13.59 9.70 5.29
CA ALA A 9 14.69 8.95 4.70
C ALA A 9 15.87 9.84 4.29
N ALA A 10 15.62 11.03 3.73
CA ALA A 10 16.66 12.00 3.39
C ALA A 10 17.43 12.49 4.62
N GLU A 11 16.78 12.53 5.78
CA GLU A 11 17.38 12.84 7.07
C GLU A 11 17.98 11.59 7.76
N GLY A 12 18.11 10.45 7.08
CA GLY A 12 18.72 9.24 7.64
C GLY A 12 17.83 8.49 8.63
N PHE A 13 16.50 8.62 8.52
CA PHE A 13 15.54 7.87 9.31
C PHE A 13 14.82 6.79 8.49
N THR A 14 14.61 5.62 9.09
CA THR A 14 13.81 4.54 8.52
C THR A 14 12.59 4.27 9.38
N VAL A 15 11.55 3.67 8.79
CA VAL A 15 10.32 3.32 9.50
C VAL A 15 10.56 2.00 10.26
N ALA A 16 10.60 2.08 11.58
CA ALA A 16 10.79 0.94 12.48
C ALA A 16 9.47 0.21 12.77
N ALA A 17 8.38 0.97 12.93
CA ALA A 17 7.05 0.44 13.19
C ALA A 17 5.96 1.40 12.72
N CYS A 18 4.78 0.84 12.45
CA CYS A 18 3.61 1.60 12.05
C CYS A 18 2.39 1.21 12.88
N PRO A 19 2.33 1.56 14.18
CA PRO A 19 1.15 1.28 14.97
C PRO A 19 -0.05 2.03 14.40
N ASN A 20 -1.22 1.42 14.53
CA ASN A 20 -2.46 2.08 14.22
C ASN A 20 -3.07 2.61 15.52
N PHE A 21 -3.32 3.91 15.60
CA PHE A 21 -4.12 4.48 16.68
C PHE A 21 -5.58 4.54 16.19
N GLY A 22 -6.36 3.55 16.62
CA GLY A 22 -7.80 3.52 16.39
C GLY A 22 -8.56 4.13 17.57
N GLY A 23 -9.35 5.16 17.31
CA GLY A 23 -10.25 5.77 18.30
C GLY A 23 -11.12 6.84 17.64
N MET A 24 -12.42 6.86 17.99
CA MET A 24 -13.43 7.80 17.45
C MET A 24 -13.60 7.73 15.92
N GLU A 25 -13.87 6.53 15.39
CA GLU A 25 -14.22 6.27 13.97
C GLU A 25 -13.11 6.55 12.94
N ASP A 26 -12.05 7.25 13.35
CA ASP A 26 -10.87 7.55 12.57
C ASP A 26 -9.67 6.64 12.92
N SER A 27 -8.91 6.31 11.89
CA SER A 27 -7.68 5.53 11.92
C SER A 27 -6.57 6.43 11.36
N TRP A 28 -5.76 6.98 12.26
CA TRP A 28 -4.62 7.81 11.88
C TRP A 28 -3.36 6.95 11.84
N PRO A 29 -2.61 6.95 10.72
CA PRO A 29 -1.33 6.27 10.67
C PRO A 29 -0.35 6.89 11.68
N SER A 30 0.30 6.07 12.48
CA SER A 30 1.46 6.51 13.23
C SER A 30 2.70 5.83 12.67
N PHE A 31 3.78 6.60 12.52
CA PHE A 31 5.06 6.11 12.06
C PHE A 31 6.07 6.30 13.19
N ILE A 32 6.71 5.21 13.60
CA ILE A 32 7.85 5.25 14.51
C ILE A 32 9.09 5.17 13.64
N PHE A 33 9.95 6.17 13.77
CA PHE A 33 11.18 6.27 13.01
C PHE A 33 12.39 5.98 13.90
N GLU A 34 13.39 5.34 13.32
CA GLU A 34 14.71 5.17 13.94
C GLU A 34 15.80 5.68 13.00
N LYS A 35 16.94 6.09 13.56
CA LYS A 35 18.11 6.47 12.76
C LYS A 35 18.71 5.21 12.13
N ASP A 36 18.95 5.27 10.84
CA ASP A 36 19.59 4.20 10.07
C ASP A 36 20.59 4.81 9.09
N PRO A 37 21.90 4.50 9.19
CA PRO A 37 22.89 5.00 8.25
C PRO A 37 22.67 4.49 6.81
N TYR A 38 21.85 3.45 6.64
CA TYR A 38 21.46 2.89 5.34
C TYR A 38 20.02 3.23 4.97
N ALA A 39 19.42 4.24 5.60
CA ALA A 39 18.06 4.67 5.32
C ALA A 39 17.88 4.94 3.82
N SER A 40 16.90 4.25 3.23
CA SER A 40 16.48 4.42 1.85
C SER A 40 15.02 4.85 1.81
N PRO A 41 14.58 5.62 0.80
CA PRO A 41 13.17 5.92 0.61
C PRO A 41 12.33 4.62 0.62
N PRO A 42 11.28 4.52 1.45
CA PRO A 42 10.46 3.33 1.50
C PRO A 42 9.51 3.28 0.30
N LEU A 43 9.01 2.08 0.03
CA LEU A 43 7.88 1.85 -0.85
C LEU A 43 6.60 1.78 -0.03
N ILE A 44 5.54 2.41 -0.51
CA ILE A 44 4.21 2.40 0.10
C ILE A 44 3.27 1.66 -0.84
N LEU A 45 2.62 0.62 -0.33
CA LEU A 45 1.52 -0.09 -0.98
C LEU A 45 0.23 0.23 -0.23
N ALA A 46 -0.76 0.81 -0.90
CA ALA A 46 -2.06 1.13 -0.30
C ALA A 46 -3.19 0.39 -1.02
N VAL A 47 -3.98 -0.37 -0.27
CA VAL A 47 -5.17 -1.07 -0.75
C VAL A 47 -6.39 -0.21 -0.42
N LYS A 48 -7.13 0.21 -1.45
CA LYS A 48 -8.32 1.06 -1.36
C LYS A 48 -9.50 0.41 -2.07
N ASP A 49 -9.86 -0.80 -1.65
CA ASP A 49 -10.97 -1.54 -2.28
C ASP A 49 -12.35 -1.02 -1.87
N ASP A 50 -12.45 -0.26 -0.79
CA ASP A 50 -13.69 0.44 -0.40
C ASP A 50 -14.06 1.56 -1.41
N ASN A 51 -13.12 1.97 -2.26
CA ASN A 51 -13.41 2.91 -3.35
C ASN A 51 -14.24 2.20 -4.43
N ILE A 52 -15.09 2.96 -5.14
CA ILE A 52 -15.81 2.46 -6.31
C ILE A 52 -15.30 3.22 -7.55
N PRO A 53 -14.51 2.59 -8.44
CA PRO A 53 -13.99 1.22 -8.36
C PRO A 53 -12.84 1.06 -7.36
N GLY A 54 -12.62 -0.17 -6.89
CA GLY A 54 -11.53 -0.52 -5.97
C GLY A 54 -10.15 -0.27 -6.59
N LYS A 55 -9.17 0.07 -5.76
CA LYS A 55 -7.84 0.49 -6.21
C LYS A 55 -6.70 -0.09 -5.38
N LEU A 56 -5.57 -0.33 -6.04
CA LEU A 56 -4.27 -0.57 -5.42
C LEU A 56 -3.30 0.53 -5.85
N ASN A 57 -2.66 1.19 -4.89
CA ASN A 57 -1.71 2.26 -5.16
C ASN A 57 -0.30 1.88 -4.68
N LEU A 58 0.71 2.25 -5.47
CA LEU A 58 2.13 2.11 -5.13
C LEU A 58 2.82 3.46 -5.29
N GLY A 59 3.68 3.81 -4.34
CA GLY A 59 4.41 5.08 -4.39
C GLY A 59 5.63 5.13 -3.49
N GLY A 60 6.55 6.02 -3.82
CA GLY A 60 7.85 6.10 -3.14
C GLY A 60 8.92 5.28 -3.84
N ALA A 61 10.17 5.52 -3.46
CA ALA A 61 11.36 4.89 -4.03
C ALA A 61 11.44 4.88 -5.57
N ASN A 62 10.84 5.88 -6.23
CA ASN A 62 10.78 5.99 -7.69
C ASN A 62 10.19 4.75 -8.39
N ILE A 63 9.22 4.08 -7.75
CA ILE A 63 8.64 2.81 -8.25
C ILE A 63 8.03 2.95 -9.65
N GLY A 64 7.50 4.14 -9.98
CA GLY A 64 6.92 4.42 -11.31
C GLY A 64 7.92 4.35 -12.46
N ALA A 65 9.23 4.40 -12.19
CA ALA A 65 10.27 4.23 -13.20
C ALA A 65 10.59 2.75 -13.50
N ASN A 66 10.15 1.81 -12.66
CA ASN A 66 10.34 0.37 -12.88
C ASN A 66 9.21 -0.19 -13.75
N THR A 67 9.32 -0.02 -15.07
CA THR A 67 8.31 -0.46 -16.04
C THR A 67 8.11 -1.97 -16.03
N GLN A 68 9.19 -2.75 -15.88
CA GLN A 68 9.12 -4.21 -15.86
C GLN A 68 8.30 -4.73 -14.67
N LEU A 69 8.55 -4.22 -13.46
CA LEU A 69 7.75 -4.57 -12.30
C LEU A 69 6.30 -4.10 -12.45
N THR A 70 6.11 -2.90 -13.00
CA THR A 70 4.77 -2.33 -13.24
C THR A 70 3.94 -3.22 -14.17
N GLU A 71 4.52 -3.72 -15.25
CA GLU A 71 3.88 -4.64 -16.19
C GLU A 71 3.58 -6.00 -15.55
N LYS A 72 4.52 -6.56 -14.78
CA LYS A 72 4.31 -7.81 -14.03
C LYS A 72 3.13 -7.67 -13.06
N LEU A 73 3.11 -6.60 -12.27
CA LEU A 73 2.02 -6.32 -11.33
C LEU A 73 0.68 -6.17 -12.05
N LEU A 74 0.63 -5.42 -13.15
CA LEU A 74 -0.59 -5.25 -13.95
C LEU A 74 -1.10 -6.59 -14.46
N SER A 75 -0.23 -7.41 -15.05
CA SER A 75 -0.59 -8.73 -15.56
C SER A 75 -1.12 -9.64 -14.45
N THR A 76 -0.43 -9.70 -13.31
CA THR A 76 -0.86 -10.50 -12.16
C THR A 76 -2.22 -10.03 -11.63
N LEU A 77 -2.43 -8.72 -11.48
CA LEU A 77 -3.70 -8.19 -11.02
C LEU A 77 -4.84 -8.44 -12.02
N LYS A 78 -4.58 -8.39 -13.33
CA LYS A 78 -5.57 -8.80 -14.33
C LYS A 78 -5.95 -10.27 -14.21
N THR A 79 -4.97 -11.15 -14.05
CA THR A 79 -5.22 -12.58 -13.84
C THR A 79 -6.04 -12.85 -12.58
N LEU A 80 -5.77 -12.13 -11.50
CA LEU A 80 -6.38 -12.42 -10.19
C LEU A 80 -7.68 -11.64 -9.91
N CYS A 81 -7.80 -10.42 -10.41
CA CYS A 81 -8.96 -9.53 -10.16
C CYS A 81 -9.85 -9.34 -11.40
N GLY A 82 -9.37 -9.72 -12.60
CA GLY A 82 -10.10 -9.64 -13.88
C GLY A 82 -9.49 -8.68 -14.90
N GLU A 83 -9.79 -8.89 -16.18
CA GLU A 83 -9.22 -8.11 -17.31
C GLU A 83 -9.57 -6.61 -17.31
N SER A 84 -10.56 -6.20 -16.53
CA SER A 84 -10.92 -4.79 -16.35
C SER A 84 -9.90 -4.00 -15.53
N VAL A 85 -8.92 -4.65 -14.88
CA VAL A 85 -7.86 -3.94 -14.17
C VAL A 85 -7.04 -3.09 -15.13
N GLN A 86 -6.84 -1.83 -14.76
CA GLN A 86 -6.12 -0.85 -15.57
C GLN A 86 -5.15 -0.04 -14.72
N LEU A 87 -4.00 0.29 -15.30
CA LEU A 87 -3.06 1.25 -14.72
C LEU A 87 -3.42 2.65 -15.21
N THR A 88 -3.91 3.50 -14.31
CA THR A 88 -4.27 4.89 -14.63
C THR A 88 -3.92 5.78 -13.46
N LYS A 89 -3.58 7.05 -13.69
CA LYS A 89 -3.28 7.97 -12.58
C LYS A 89 -4.54 8.18 -11.71
N ASP A 90 -4.33 8.31 -10.40
CA ASP A 90 -5.39 8.70 -9.48
C ASP A 90 -5.48 10.23 -9.42
N ASP A 91 -6.65 10.77 -9.74
CA ASP A 91 -6.90 12.21 -9.72
C ASP A 91 -6.99 12.78 -8.30
N TYR A 92 -7.41 11.95 -7.33
CA TYR A 92 -7.56 12.31 -5.92
C TYR A 92 -6.29 12.04 -5.13
N ASP A 93 -5.59 10.94 -5.44
CA ASP A 93 -4.39 10.49 -4.74
C ASP A 93 -3.12 10.66 -5.59
N ARG A 94 -2.91 11.86 -6.15
CA ARG A 94 -1.82 12.18 -7.08
C ARG A 94 -0.40 11.96 -6.54
N SER A 95 -0.26 11.70 -5.24
CA SER A 95 1.02 11.45 -4.57
C SER A 95 1.56 10.03 -4.76
N PHE A 96 0.74 9.09 -5.24
CA PHE A 96 1.21 7.76 -5.63
C PHE A 96 1.69 7.75 -7.07
N ASP A 97 2.73 6.96 -7.33
CA ASP A 97 3.36 6.86 -8.64
C ASP A 97 2.54 5.95 -9.58
N LEU A 98 1.96 4.88 -9.03
CA LEU A 98 1.18 3.88 -9.74
C LEU A 98 -0.19 3.70 -9.07
N CYS A 99 -1.24 3.57 -9.89
CA CYS A 99 -2.59 3.28 -9.42
C CYS A 99 -3.26 2.26 -10.35
N PHE A 100 -3.53 1.07 -9.82
CA PHE A 100 -4.26 0.00 -10.47
C PHE A 100 -5.72 0.12 -10.05
N LYS A 101 -6.63 0.42 -10.99
CA LYS A 101 -8.07 0.54 -10.76
C LYS A 101 -8.78 -0.75 -11.13
N ASN A 102 -9.99 -0.94 -10.59
CA ASN A 102 -10.83 -2.14 -10.73
C ASN A 102 -10.23 -3.37 -10.05
N THR A 103 -9.42 -3.18 -9.02
CA THR A 103 -8.87 -4.29 -8.23
C THR A 103 -9.89 -4.83 -7.23
N LYS A 104 -9.70 -6.09 -6.82
CA LYS A 104 -10.43 -6.76 -5.74
C LYS A 104 -9.41 -7.53 -4.90
N ILE A 105 -8.77 -6.84 -3.96
CA ILE A 105 -7.66 -7.38 -3.15
C ILE A 105 -8.16 -7.88 -1.78
N THR A 106 -9.27 -7.32 -1.33
CA THR A 106 -10.02 -7.64 -0.12
C THR A 106 -11.46 -8.00 -0.50
N SER A 107 -12.22 -8.55 0.44
CA SER A 107 -13.63 -8.91 0.22
C SER A 107 -14.55 -7.70 -0.06
N GLY A 108 -14.02 -6.47 -0.11
CA GLY A 108 -14.69 -5.30 -0.68
C GLY A 108 -15.89 -4.78 0.10
N SER A 109 -16.07 -5.17 1.37
CA SER A 109 -17.11 -4.63 2.23
C SER A 109 -16.84 -4.97 3.69
N ALA A 110 -17.02 -3.97 4.57
CA ALA A 110 -17.06 -4.12 6.02
C ALA A 110 -18.33 -4.84 6.54
N GLY A 111 -19.14 -5.45 5.67
CA GLY A 111 -20.30 -6.24 6.06
C GLY A 111 -19.89 -7.60 6.63
N PHE A 112 -20.20 -7.83 7.91
CA PHE A 112 -19.93 -9.03 8.73
C PHE A 112 -18.63 -9.08 9.53
N THR A 113 -18.14 -7.95 10.04
CA THR A 113 -17.09 -8.00 11.08
C THR A 113 -17.46 -7.14 12.29
N PHE A 114 -17.35 -7.69 13.49
CA PHE A 114 -17.61 -6.97 14.75
C PHE A 114 -16.42 -6.02 15.09
N ALA A 115 -16.29 -4.95 14.29
CA ALA A 115 -15.38 -3.79 14.42
C ALA A 115 -14.04 -3.78 13.62
N LYS A 116 -13.97 -4.50 12.48
CA LYS A 116 -12.93 -4.49 11.41
C LYS A 116 -11.60 -5.26 11.62
N PRO A 117 -11.60 -6.58 11.43
CA PRO A 117 -10.47 -7.35 10.93
C PRO A 117 -10.44 -7.32 9.39
N PHE A 118 -9.35 -6.76 8.85
CA PHE A 118 -8.90 -6.99 7.48
C PHE A 118 -8.88 -8.49 7.15
N TRP A 119 -9.69 -8.94 6.19
CA TRP A 119 -9.55 -10.28 5.62
C TRP A 119 -9.16 -10.15 4.14
N PRO A 120 -7.86 -10.26 3.82
CA PRO A 120 -7.42 -10.16 2.44
C PRO A 120 -7.97 -11.35 1.64
N HIS A 121 -8.17 -11.18 0.34
CA HIS A 121 -7.97 -12.30 -0.56
C HIS A 121 -6.48 -12.64 -0.46
N GLY A 122 -6.13 -13.50 0.50
CA GLY A 122 -4.75 -13.71 0.95
C GLY A 122 -3.80 -13.97 -0.21
N TYR A 123 -4.27 -14.70 -1.23
CA TYR A 123 -3.50 -15.01 -2.43
C TYR A 123 -3.17 -13.78 -3.30
N VAL A 124 -4.03 -12.75 -3.39
CA VAL A 124 -3.76 -11.54 -4.19
C VAL A 124 -2.70 -10.69 -3.50
N VAL A 125 -2.84 -10.48 -2.19
CA VAL A 125 -1.87 -9.74 -1.38
C VAL A 125 -0.53 -10.47 -1.38
N GLU A 126 -0.53 -11.79 -1.20
CA GLU A 126 0.67 -12.61 -1.27
C GLU A 126 1.35 -12.53 -2.64
N ALA A 127 0.60 -12.58 -3.74
CA ALA A 127 1.17 -12.45 -5.08
C ALA A 127 1.83 -11.07 -5.30
N VAL A 128 1.16 -9.99 -4.88
CA VAL A 128 1.72 -8.63 -4.96
C VAL A 128 2.98 -8.51 -4.10
N LEU A 129 2.92 -8.94 -2.83
CA LEU A 129 4.06 -8.88 -1.93
C LEU A 129 5.21 -9.79 -2.39
N GLY A 130 4.91 -10.94 -2.97
CA GLY A 130 5.89 -11.87 -3.54
C GLY A 130 6.64 -11.26 -4.72
N LEU A 131 5.94 -10.58 -5.63
CA LEU A 131 6.58 -9.83 -6.72
C LEU A 131 7.48 -8.71 -6.19
N LEU A 132 7.00 -7.94 -5.21
CA LEU A 132 7.80 -6.91 -4.56
C LEU A 132 9.03 -7.52 -3.86
N HIS A 133 8.87 -8.69 -3.24
CA HIS A 133 9.97 -9.39 -2.57
C HIS A 133 11.05 -9.88 -3.54
N GLN A 134 10.66 -10.41 -4.70
CA GLN A 134 11.58 -10.81 -5.76
C GLN A 134 12.41 -9.62 -6.25
N GLU A 135 11.83 -8.43 -6.24
CA GLU A 135 12.53 -7.19 -6.59
C GLU A 135 13.32 -6.60 -5.41
N GLY A 136 13.39 -7.26 -4.25
CA GLY A 136 14.19 -6.84 -3.10
C GLY A 136 13.49 -5.93 -2.11
N TRP A 137 12.15 -5.96 -2.05
CA TRP A 137 11.35 -5.24 -1.05
C TRP A 137 10.91 -6.16 0.08
N VAL A 138 10.92 -5.66 1.32
CA VAL A 138 10.47 -6.40 2.50
C VAL A 138 9.52 -5.53 3.30
N ALA A 139 8.35 -6.08 3.66
CA ALA A 139 7.39 -5.38 4.49
C ALA A 139 7.96 -5.13 5.89
N THR A 140 7.85 -3.89 6.37
CA THR A 140 8.35 -3.46 7.70
C THR A 140 7.24 -3.01 8.64
N GLY A 141 6.09 -2.66 8.09
CA GLY A 141 4.94 -2.24 8.89
C GLY A 141 3.69 -2.16 8.04
N GLY A 142 2.55 -2.06 8.70
CA GLY A 142 1.26 -1.93 8.02
C GLY A 142 0.26 -1.05 8.77
N PRO A 143 0.40 0.29 8.70
CA PRO A 143 -0.61 1.17 9.26
C PRO A 143 -1.88 1.09 8.40
N ASN A 144 -3.05 1.25 9.02
CA ASN A 144 -4.29 1.45 8.27
C ASN A 144 -4.67 2.93 8.30
N PHE A 145 -5.29 3.41 7.23
CA PHE A 145 -5.87 4.73 7.11
C PHE A 145 -7.39 4.61 7.01
N GLY A 146 -8.16 5.52 7.58
CA GLY A 146 -9.61 5.54 7.34
C GLY A 146 -10.36 6.46 8.29
N SER A 147 -11.58 6.83 7.91
CA SER A 147 -12.58 7.53 8.74
C SER A 147 -13.94 6.86 8.54
N ASP A 148 -14.89 7.10 9.44
CA ASP A 148 -16.33 6.81 9.24
C ASP A 148 -16.66 5.40 8.74
N GLY A 149 -15.98 4.37 9.27
CA GLY A 149 -16.26 2.99 8.82
C GLY A 149 -15.52 2.55 7.55
N LEU A 150 -14.64 3.38 6.98
CA LEU A 150 -13.70 3.00 5.91
C LEU A 150 -12.34 2.53 6.47
N SER A 151 -11.64 1.63 5.78
CA SER A 151 -10.27 1.23 6.15
C SER A 151 -9.47 0.91 4.89
N TRP A 152 -8.34 1.58 4.74
CA TRP A 152 -7.38 1.40 3.66
C TRP A 152 -6.11 0.80 4.25
N PRO A 153 -5.91 -0.51 4.10
CA PRO A 153 -4.68 -1.17 4.49
C PRO A 153 -3.50 -0.58 3.74
N ILE A 154 -2.47 -0.17 4.47
CA ILE A 154 -1.20 0.25 3.89
C ILE A 154 -0.11 -0.68 4.36
N ILE A 155 0.83 -0.99 3.48
CA ILE A 155 2.03 -1.75 3.78
C ILE A 155 3.22 -0.87 3.41
N ILE A 156 4.12 -0.68 4.37
CA ILE A 156 5.40 -0.02 4.18
C ILE A 156 6.44 -1.09 3.90
N LEU A 157 7.22 -0.91 2.84
CA LEU A 157 8.30 -1.81 2.46
C LEU A 157 9.63 -1.06 2.43
N LYS A 158 10.68 -1.73 2.91
CA LYS A 158 12.08 -1.27 2.81
C LYS A 158 12.86 -2.12 1.82
N ARG A 159 14.02 -1.61 1.39
CA ARG A 159 15.00 -2.43 0.66
C ARG A 159 15.61 -3.48 1.57
N LYS A 160 15.78 -4.70 1.02
CA LYS A 160 16.42 -5.84 1.67
C LYS A 160 17.91 -5.61 1.88
#